data_AF-A0A398DYZ7-F1
#
_entry.id   AF-A0A398DYZ7-F1
#
_cell.length_a   1.000
_cell.length_b   1.000
_cell.length_c   1.000
_cell.angle_alpha   90.00
_cell.angle_beta   90.00
_cell.angle_gamma   90.00
#
_symmetry.space_group_name_H-M   'P 1'
#
loop_
_entity.id
_entity.type
_entity.pdbx_description
1 polymer ?
#
loop_
_entity_poly.entity_id
_entity_poly.type
_entity_poly.pdbx_seq_one_letter_code
_entity_poly.pdbx_strand_id
1 'polypeptide(L)'
;MKVSIIGGGGTRVPILVGALLDLQERLGLTEISLVDPDDERFATMDKVVSAIVKGRNSTVEISHASTFRECVTGASFVIAAIRVGGDHMRTLDERIPLSMDVLGQETVGAGGFAMAVRTIPVVLDMLNELREVAPDAWFINLTNPSG
;
A
#
# COMPACT_ATOMS: atom_id res chain seq x y z
N MET A 1 -8.23 -10.43 14.14
CA MET A 1 -7.32 -9.30 14.05
C MET A 1 -7.53 -8.59 12.73
N LYS A 2 -7.31 -7.27 12.71
CA LYS A 2 -7.45 -6.43 11.52
C LYS A 2 -6.09 -6.19 10.87
N VAL A 3 -6.03 -6.33 9.55
CA VAL A 3 -4.86 -5.97 8.73
C VAL A 3 -5.25 -4.84 7.79
N SER A 4 -4.52 -3.74 7.83
CA SER A 4 -4.76 -2.59 6.94
C SER A 4 -3.72 -2.56 5.83
N ILE A 5 -4.15 -2.26 4.61
CA ILE A 5 -3.30 -2.21 3.41
C ILE A 5 -3.39 -0.79 2.83
N ILE A 6 -2.25 -0.10 2.84
CA ILE A 6 -2.11 1.25 2.29
C ILE A 6 -1.54 1.16 0.87
N GLY A 7 -2.23 1.77 -0.09
CA GLY A 7 -2.01 1.51 -1.51
C GLY A 7 -2.89 0.39 -2.05
N GLY A 8 -4.15 0.34 -1.60
CA GLY A 8 -5.13 -0.70 -1.92
C GLY A 8 -5.46 -0.86 -3.41
N GLY A 9 -5.15 0.14 -4.24
CA GLY A 9 -5.26 0.09 -5.70
C GLY A 9 -4.05 -0.54 -6.40
N GLY A 10 -3.01 -0.95 -5.65
CA GLY A 10 -1.80 -1.54 -6.21
C GLY A 10 -2.04 -2.89 -6.88
N THR A 11 -1.39 -3.15 -8.02
CA THR A 11 -1.54 -4.40 -8.80
C THR A 11 -1.11 -5.67 -8.05
N ARG A 12 -0.37 -5.53 -6.94
CA ARG A 12 0.04 -6.65 -6.07
C ARG A 12 -0.97 -6.94 -4.94
N VAL A 13 -1.93 -6.04 -4.69
CA VAL A 13 -2.93 -6.19 -3.63
C VAL A 13 -3.74 -7.49 -3.76
N PRO A 14 -4.17 -7.94 -4.96
CA PRO A 14 -4.87 -9.22 -5.12
C PRO A 14 -4.09 -10.42 -4.60
N ILE A 15 -2.77 -10.43 -4.83
CA ILE A 15 -1.88 -11.51 -4.38
C ILE A 15 -1.77 -11.48 -2.86
N LEU A 16 -1.57 -10.30 -2.28
CA LEU A 16 -1.48 -10.11 -0.83
C LEU A 16 -2.78 -10.50 -0.13
N VAL A 17 -3.92 -10.03 -0.62
CA VAL A 17 -5.23 -10.37 -0.06
C VAL A 17 -5.47 -11.88 -0.16
N GLY A 18 -5.21 -12.50 -1.31
CA GLY A 18 -5.32 -13.95 -1.47
C GLY A 18 -4.50 -14.71 -0.42
N ALA A 19 -3.23 -14.33 -0.25
CA ALA A 19 -2.34 -14.96 0.73
C ALA A 19 -2.81 -14.77 2.19
N LEU A 20 -3.34 -13.59 2.54
CA LEU A 20 -3.90 -13.33 3.87
C LEU A 20 -5.16 -14.17 4.13
N LEU A 21 -6.03 -14.30 3.14
CA LEU A 21 -7.24 -15.12 3.22
C LEU A 21 -6.92 -16.61 3.35
N ASP A 22 -5.91 -17.09 2.61
CA ASP A 22 -5.45 -18.49 2.70
C ASP A 22 -4.88 -18.81 4.11
N LEU A 23 -4.49 -17.79 4.87
CA LEU A 23 -3.97 -17.90 6.24
C LEU A 23 -4.96 -17.43 7.33
N GLN A 24 -6.22 -17.14 6.97
CA GLN A 24 -7.16 -16.43 7.84
C GLN A 24 -7.34 -17.08 9.23
N GLU A 25 -7.50 -18.41 9.30
CA GLU A 25 -7.72 -19.12 10.58
C GLU A 25 -6.50 -19.05 11.48
N ARG A 26 -5.31 -19.29 10.91
CA ARG A 26 -4.03 -19.26 11.64
C ARG A 26 -3.71 -17.87 12.17
N LEU A 27 -4.07 -16.85 11.41
CA LEU A 27 -3.89 -15.44 11.77
C LEU A 27 -4.99 -14.93 12.70
N GLY A 28 -6.09 -15.68 12.88
CA GLY A 28 -7.31 -15.17 13.48
C GLY A 28 -7.80 -13.91 12.77
N LEU A 29 -7.63 -13.82 11.46
CA LEU A 29 -7.95 -12.66 10.64
C LEU A 29 -9.46 -12.43 10.64
N THR A 30 -9.89 -11.21 10.90
CA THR A 30 -11.31 -10.84 10.97
C THR A 30 -11.66 -9.75 9.97
N GLU A 31 -10.69 -8.88 9.63
CA GLU A 31 -10.90 -7.77 8.71
C GLU A 31 -9.62 -7.50 7.91
N ILE A 32 -9.77 -7.23 6.61
CA ILE A 32 -8.77 -6.55 5.78
C ILE A 32 -9.35 -5.20 5.38
N SER A 33 -8.68 -4.11 5.78
CA SER A 33 -9.08 -2.75 5.40
C SER A 33 -8.14 -2.20 4.33
N LEU A 34 -8.70 -1.64 3.27
CA LEU A 34 -7.96 -1.13 2.12
C LEU A 34 -8.16 0.39 2.00
N VAL A 35 -7.10 1.13 1.69
CA VAL A 35 -7.19 2.56 1.35
C VAL A 35 -6.24 2.90 0.20
N ASP A 36 -6.70 3.75 -0.70
CA ASP A 36 -5.91 4.31 -1.79
C ASP A 36 -6.42 5.72 -2.12
N PRO A 37 -5.54 6.71 -2.36
CA PRO A 37 -5.97 8.06 -2.74
C PRO A 37 -6.50 8.16 -4.18
N ASP A 38 -6.31 7.13 -5.02
CA ASP A 38 -6.80 7.07 -6.40
C ASP A 38 -8.08 6.21 -6.48
N ASP A 39 -9.23 6.88 -6.45
CA ASP A 39 -10.56 6.24 -6.44
C ASP A 39 -10.81 5.37 -7.68
N GLU A 40 -10.34 5.76 -8.86
CA GLU A 40 -10.54 5.00 -10.09
C GLU A 40 -9.74 3.70 -10.04
N ARG A 41 -8.45 3.79 -9.70
CA ARG A 41 -7.58 2.63 -9.54
C ARG A 41 -8.10 1.70 -8.45
N PHE A 42 -8.57 2.27 -7.34
CA PHE A 42 -9.14 1.53 -6.23
C PHE A 42 -10.42 0.78 -6.63
N ALA A 43 -11.35 1.44 -7.33
CA ALA A 43 -12.59 0.83 -7.80
C ALA A 43 -12.33 -0.33 -8.78
N THR A 44 -11.28 -0.24 -9.61
CA THR A 44 -10.84 -1.37 -10.43
C THR A 44 -10.32 -2.51 -9.57
N MET A 45 -9.49 -2.21 -8.57
CA MET A 45 -8.88 -3.23 -7.72
C MET A 45 -9.88 -3.92 -6.78
N ASP A 46 -10.85 -3.18 -6.25
CA ASP A 46 -11.94 -3.72 -5.43
C ASP A 46 -12.70 -4.82 -6.19
N LYS A 47 -13.02 -4.63 -7.48
CA LYS A 47 -13.68 -5.67 -8.29
C LYS A 47 -12.86 -6.96 -8.35
N VAL A 48 -11.53 -6.85 -8.44
CA VAL A 48 -10.62 -8.01 -8.46
C VAL A 48 -10.56 -8.69 -7.10
N VAL A 49 -10.41 -7.91 -6.03
CA VAL A 49 -10.39 -8.41 -4.64
C VAL A 49 -11.71 -9.09 -4.28
N SER A 50 -12.84 -8.46 -4.62
CA SER A 50 -14.17 -9.01 -4.42
C SER A 50 -14.37 -10.36 -5.12
N ALA A 51 -13.81 -10.55 -6.32
CA ALA A 51 -13.86 -11.84 -7.02
C ALA A 51 -13.02 -12.92 -6.30
N ILE A 52 -11.85 -12.55 -5.78
CA ILE A 52 -10.95 -13.42 -5.00
C ILE A 52 -11.60 -13.91 -3.71
N VAL A 53 -12.31 -13.01 -3.01
CA VAL A 53 -13.00 -13.30 -1.74
C VAL A 53 -14.16 -14.26 -1.97
N LYS A 54 -14.99 -13.99 -3.00
CA LYS A 54 -16.11 -14.87 -3.38
C LYS A 54 -15.66 -16.29 -3.70
N GLY A 55 -14.48 -16.47 -4.27
CA GLY A 55 -13.92 -17.78 -4.59
C GLY A 55 -13.44 -18.60 -3.38
N ARG A 56 -13.37 -18.01 -2.17
CA ARG A 56 -12.72 -18.62 -0.99
C ARG A 56 -13.66 -18.95 0.17
N ASN A 57 -14.96 -18.65 0.09
CA ASN A 57 -15.90 -18.77 1.21
C ASN A 57 -15.34 -18.20 2.53
N SER A 58 -14.61 -17.09 2.44
CA SER A 58 -13.99 -16.43 3.61
C SER A 58 -15.05 -15.71 4.44
N THR A 59 -14.87 -15.71 5.77
CA THR A 59 -15.66 -14.90 6.72
C THR A 59 -14.98 -13.57 7.07
N VAL A 60 -13.76 -13.34 6.57
CA VAL A 60 -13.01 -12.09 6.75
C VAL A 60 -13.77 -10.94 6.07
N GLU A 61 -14.05 -9.89 6.83
CA GLU A 61 -14.60 -8.65 6.31
C GLU A 61 -13.57 -7.93 5.44
N ILE A 62 -13.98 -7.47 4.26
CA ILE A 62 -13.17 -6.59 3.42
C ILE A 62 -13.78 -5.20 3.50
N SER A 63 -13.08 -4.27 4.15
CA SER A 63 -13.52 -2.89 4.32
C SER A 63 -12.73 -1.94 3.43
N HIS A 64 -13.38 -0.87 3.00
CA HIS A 64 -12.83 0.14 2.14
C HIS A 64 -12.90 1.48 2.86
N ALA A 65 -11.76 2.00 3.28
CA ALA A 65 -11.67 3.25 4.02
C ALA A 65 -11.47 4.43 3.07
N SER A 66 -12.08 5.58 3.39
CA SER A 66 -11.88 6.83 2.66
C SER A 66 -10.65 7.60 3.13
N THR A 67 -10.13 7.27 4.32
CA THR A 67 -8.96 7.95 4.90
C THR A 67 -7.98 6.96 5.51
N PHE A 68 -6.71 7.38 5.62
CA PHE A 68 -5.69 6.59 6.31
C PHE A 68 -6.11 6.26 7.76
N ARG A 69 -6.59 7.27 8.51
CA ARG A 69 -7.07 7.11 9.90
C ARG A 69 -8.12 6.04 10.04
N GLU A 70 -9.17 6.09 9.21
CA GLU A 70 -10.23 5.10 9.20
C GLU A 70 -9.67 3.70 8.90
N CYS A 71 -8.78 3.61 7.90
CA CYS A 71 -8.16 2.35 7.50
C CYS A 71 -7.38 1.70 8.65
N VAL A 72 -6.58 2.47 9.38
CA VAL A 72 -5.66 1.93 10.41
C VAL A 72 -6.28 1.82 11.80
N THR A 73 -7.45 2.43 12.04
CA THR A 73 -8.12 2.33 13.35
C THR A 73 -8.41 0.88 13.71
N GLY A 74 -7.88 0.44 14.85
CA GLY A 74 -8.00 -0.94 15.35
C GLY A 74 -7.14 -1.97 14.64
N ALA A 75 -6.24 -1.56 13.74
CA ALA A 75 -5.35 -2.47 13.02
C ALA A 75 -4.31 -3.09 13.96
N SER A 76 -4.02 -4.38 13.79
CA SER A 76 -2.87 -5.04 14.41
C SER A 76 -1.63 -4.96 13.53
N PHE A 77 -1.83 -4.95 12.21
CA PHE A 77 -0.78 -4.80 11.21
C PHE A 77 -1.21 -3.80 10.14
N VAL A 78 -0.28 -2.94 9.72
CA VAL A 78 -0.45 -2.01 8.61
C VAL A 78 0.63 -2.32 7.57
N ILE A 79 0.22 -2.74 6.38
CA ILE A 79 1.12 -3.05 5.26
C ILE A 79 1.07 -1.86 4.29
N ALA A 80 2.18 -1.17 4.11
CA ALA A 80 2.27 -0.02 3.23
C ALA A 80 3.05 -0.35 1.95
N ALA A 81 2.38 -0.25 0.81
CA ALA A 81 2.97 -0.44 -0.51
C ALA A 81 2.50 0.70 -1.45
N ILE A 82 2.94 1.92 -1.16
CA ILE A 82 2.53 3.12 -1.90
C ILE A 82 3.52 3.50 -2.99
N ARG A 83 3.05 4.29 -3.96
CA ARG A 83 3.89 4.95 -4.95
C ARG A 83 3.49 6.43 -5.05
N VAL A 84 4.20 7.30 -4.33
CA VAL A 84 3.90 8.73 -4.33
C VAL A 84 4.19 9.31 -5.73
N GLY A 85 3.14 9.88 -6.34
CA GLY A 85 3.19 10.41 -7.70
C GLY A 85 2.91 9.38 -8.82
N GLY A 86 2.62 8.13 -8.46
CA GLY A 86 2.22 7.09 -9.41
C GLY A 86 3.26 6.82 -10.51
N ASP A 87 2.82 6.16 -11.58
CA ASP A 87 3.69 5.77 -12.69
C ASP A 87 4.11 6.98 -13.55
N HIS A 88 3.35 8.07 -13.50
CA HIS A 88 3.72 9.32 -14.15
C HIS A 88 5.03 9.86 -13.57
N MET A 89 5.14 9.99 -12.25
CA MET A 89 6.39 10.47 -11.63
C MET A 89 7.53 9.49 -11.84
N ARG A 90 7.28 8.17 -11.78
CA ARG A 90 8.30 7.16 -12.13
C ARG A 90 8.84 7.38 -13.55
N THR A 91 7.97 7.67 -14.51
CA THR A 91 8.38 7.95 -15.90
C THR A 91 9.32 9.15 -15.95
N LEU A 92 9.09 10.19 -15.15
CA LEU A 92 9.99 11.35 -15.06
C LEU A 92 11.31 10.98 -14.37
N ASP A 93 11.26 10.21 -13.28
CA ASP A 93 12.44 9.73 -12.56
C ASP A 93 13.38 8.92 -13.46
N GLU A 94 12.83 8.19 -14.44
CA GLU A 94 13.60 7.42 -15.40
C GLU A 94 14.04 8.27 -16.60
N ARG A 95 13.16 9.11 -17.16
CA ARG A 95 13.46 9.85 -18.40
C ARG A 95 14.36 11.08 -18.21
N ILE A 96 14.24 11.79 -17.09
CA ILE A 96 15.04 13.01 -16.86
C ILE A 96 16.54 12.66 -16.76
N PRO A 97 16.97 11.71 -15.90
CA PRO A 97 18.38 11.31 -15.87
C PRO A 97 18.85 10.77 -17.22
N LEU A 98 18.01 9.97 -17.89
CA LEU A 98 18.34 9.41 -19.19
C LEU A 98 18.58 10.48 -20.26
N SER A 99 17.83 11.59 -20.23
CA SER A 99 18.04 12.73 -21.14
C SER A 99 19.37 13.46 -20.92
N MET A 100 20.08 13.16 -19.83
CA MET A 100 21.38 13.70 -19.46
C MET A 100 22.48 12.63 -19.56
N ASP A 101 22.23 11.52 -20.27
CA ASP A 101 23.12 10.36 -20.36
C ASP A 101 23.47 9.72 -18.99
N VAL A 102 22.59 9.88 -18.00
CA VAL A 102 22.69 9.26 -16.68
C VAL A 102 21.64 8.14 -16.57
N LEU A 103 21.95 7.08 -15.82
CA LEU A 103 21.00 5.99 -15.57
C LEU A 103 19.69 6.53 -14.94
N GLY A 104 18.59 6.33 -15.65
CA GLY A 104 17.24 6.46 -15.12
C GLY A 104 16.76 5.14 -14.53
N GLN A 105 16.55 5.08 -13.22
CA GLN A 105 16.08 3.88 -12.54
C GLN A 105 15.23 4.26 -11.31
N GLU A 106 14.22 3.43 -11.02
CA GLU A 106 13.18 3.68 -10.02
C GLU A 106 13.70 3.95 -8.59
N THR A 107 14.74 3.25 -8.14
CA THR A 107 15.20 3.21 -6.74
C THR A 107 16.69 3.52 -6.56
N VAL A 108 17.42 3.77 -7.64
CA VAL A 108 18.87 3.98 -7.66
C VAL A 108 19.19 5.22 -8.50
N GLY A 109 20.27 5.91 -8.17
CA GLY A 109 20.72 7.10 -8.90
C GLY A 109 19.78 8.29 -8.70
N ALA A 110 19.78 9.21 -9.66
CA ALA A 110 19.00 10.45 -9.57
C ALA A 110 17.49 10.19 -9.53
N GLY A 111 17.00 9.17 -10.25
CA GLY A 111 15.59 8.77 -10.22
C GLY A 111 15.16 8.24 -8.86
N GLY A 112 15.93 7.29 -8.30
CA GLY A 112 15.72 6.78 -6.94
C GLY A 112 15.74 7.85 -5.87
N PHE A 113 16.69 8.79 -5.95
CA PHE A 113 16.75 9.92 -5.03
C PHE A 113 15.51 10.81 -5.13
N ALA A 114 15.05 11.13 -6.35
CA ALA A 114 13.84 11.91 -6.56
C ALA A 114 12.59 11.20 -6.00
N MET A 115 12.48 9.88 -6.17
CA MET A 115 11.43 9.06 -5.55
C MET A 115 11.50 9.12 -4.02
N ALA A 116 12.69 9.00 -3.43
CA ALA A 116 12.90 9.06 -1.98
C ALA A 116 12.41 10.39 -1.38
N VAL A 117 12.83 11.51 -1.97
CA VAL A 117 12.47 12.86 -1.51
C VAL A 117 10.96 13.08 -1.51
N ARG A 118 10.22 12.52 -2.48
CA ARG A 118 8.76 12.59 -2.50
C ARG A 118 8.09 11.65 -1.49
N THR A 119 8.68 10.48 -1.25
CA THR A 119 8.02 9.39 -0.52
C THR A 119 8.26 9.45 0.99
N ILE A 120 9.47 9.79 1.43
CA ILE A 120 9.85 9.81 2.85
C ILE A 120 8.91 10.70 3.68
N PRO A 121 8.58 11.95 3.29
CA PRO A 121 7.68 12.80 4.08
C PRO A 121 6.29 12.16 4.27
N VAL A 122 5.71 11.58 3.21
CA VAL A 122 4.40 10.93 3.27
C VAL A 122 4.42 9.73 4.22
N VAL A 123 5.49 8.93 4.21
CA VAL A 123 5.64 7.80 5.15
C VAL A 123 5.79 8.29 6.59
N LEU A 124 6.55 9.35 6.82
CA LEU A 124 6.69 9.93 8.16
C LEU A 124 5.37 10.48 8.70
N ASP A 125 4.58 11.14 7.86
CA ASP A 125 3.26 11.65 8.23
C ASP A 125 2.30 10.50 8.58
N MET A 126 2.26 9.43 7.77
CA MET A 126 1.49 8.22 8.09
C MET A 126 1.92 7.58 9.40
N LEU A 127 3.23 7.52 9.68
CA LEU A 127 3.75 6.95 10.95
C LEU A 127 3.38 7.82 12.15
N ASN A 128 3.38 9.15 12.00
CA ASN A 128 2.94 10.06 13.07
C ASN A 128 1.46 9.84 13.38
N GLU A 129 0.61 9.78 12.35
CA GLU A 129 -0.81 9.51 12.53
C GLU A 129 -1.07 8.10 13.09
N LEU A 130 -0.31 7.10 12.66
CA LEU A 130 -0.44 5.73 13.17
C LEU A 130 -0.15 5.66 14.68
N ARG A 131 0.86 6.39 15.17
CA ARG A 131 1.18 6.44 16.61
C ARG A 131 0.03 6.99 17.45
N GLU A 132 -0.82 7.85 16.89
CA GLU A 132 -1.99 8.38 17.59
C GLU A 132 -3.17 7.40 17.58
N VAL A 133 -3.37 6.70 16.46
CA VAL A 133 -4.63 5.98 16.18
C VAL A 133 -4.53 4.49 16.48
N ALA A 134 -3.37 3.88 16.23
CA ALA A 134 -3.12 2.47 16.48
C ALA A 134 -1.64 2.29 16.93
N PRO A 135 -1.30 2.76 18.15
CA PRO A 135 0.09 2.78 18.65
C PRO A 135 0.74 1.39 18.75
N ASP A 136 -0.07 0.34 18.93
CA ASP A 136 0.40 -1.05 19.05
C ASP A 136 0.50 -1.77 17.69
N ALA A 137 0.11 -1.12 16.59
CA ALA A 137 0.12 -1.73 15.28
C ALA A 137 1.53 -1.87 14.73
N TRP A 138 1.83 -3.01 14.13
CA TRP A 138 3.07 -3.21 13.38
C TRP A 138 2.96 -2.56 11.99
N PHE A 139 3.85 -1.62 11.69
CA PHE A 139 3.96 -1.04 10.36
C PHE A 139 4.98 -1.81 9.51
N ILE A 140 4.49 -2.53 8.51
CA ILE A 140 5.29 -3.29 7.55
C ILE A 140 5.45 -2.44 6.28
N ASN A 141 6.62 -1.84 6.14
CA ASN A 141 6.93 -1.01 4.98
C ASN A 141 7.44 -1.86 3.80
N LEU A 142 6.66 -1.95 2.74
CA LEU A 142 7.04 -2.53 1.44
C LEU A 142 7.19 -1.46 0.35
N THR A 143 7.21 -0.19 0.75
CA THR A 143 7.36 0.96 -0.14
C THR A 143 8.83 1.21 -0.43
N ASN A 144 9.13 1.37 -1.72
CA ASN A 144 10.45 1.79 -2.20
C ASN A 144 10.60 3.32 -2.21
N PRO A 145 11.83 3.83 -2.27
CA PRO A 145 13.09 3.10 -2.12
C PRO A 145 13.34 2.73 -0.66
N SER A 146 13.68 1.45 -0.40
CA SER A 146 13.90 0.93 0.95
C SER A 146 15.37 0.90 1.38
N GLY A 147 16.30 1.21 0.48
CA GLY A 147 17.76 1.17 0.69
C GLY A 147 18.41 2.53 0.67
#